data_AF-A0A975J8F8-F1
#
_entry.id   AF-A0A975J8F8-F1
#
_cell.length_a   1.000
_cell.length_b   1.000
_cell.length_c   1.000
_cell.angle_alpha   90.00
_cell.angle_beta   90.00
_cell.angle_gamma   90.00
#
_symmetry.space_group_name_H-M   'P 1'
#
loop_
_entity.id
_entity.type
_entity.pdbx_description
1 polymer ?
#
loop_
_entity_poly.entity_id
_entity_poly.type
_entity_poly.pdbx_seq_one_letter_code
_entity_poly.pdbx_strand_id
1 'polypeptide(L)'
;MAKVKFKIEGMKQLEKGFKKLGDVPQKHVTSSSRKGMNIALKDSKANAPYETGNLKKGIKLAGERSKHKGKKVYRVVFDREMNNVFQKFRQKDGVQTGELIGYYPVSQEYGFFAKNGRYIPGYRFISDSLKDNVRSIERTIVAEMRKKIDQEIAKVGLK
;
A
#
# COMPACT_ATOMS: atom_id res chain seq x y z
N MET A 1 -28.54 3.16 6.17
CA MET A 1 -27.22 2.50 6.06
C MET A 1 -27.01 1.63 7.30
N ALA A 2 -26.85 0.33 7.15
CA ALA A 2 -26.59 -0.56 8.30
C ALA A 2 -25.20 -0.28 8.87
N LYS A 3 -25.09 0.00 10.18
CA LYS A 3 -23.81 0.10 10.89
C LYS A 3 -23.19 -1.31 10.94
N VAL A 4 -22.33 -1.63 9.98
CA VAL A 4 -21.53 -2.86 10.01
C VAL A 4 -20.55 -2.75 11.18
N LYS A 5 -20.78 -3.51 12.25
CA LYS A 5 -19.86 -3.60 13.39
C LYS A 5 -18.73 -4.55 13.02
N PHE A 6 -17.62 -4.01 12.54
CA PHE A 6 -16.41 -4.78 12.32
C PHE A 6 -15.77 -5.14 13.67
N LYS A 7 -15.57 -6.44 13.91
CA LYS A 7 -14.82 -6.94 15.07
C LYS A 7 -13.48 -7.48 14.57
N ILE A 8 -12.40 -6.78 14.92
CA ILE A 8 -11.05 -7.24 14.62
C ILE A 8 -10.59 -8.14 15.77
N GLU A 9 -10.30 -9.39 15.45
CA GLU A 9 -9.73 -10.35 16.41
C GLU A 9 -8.38 -9.86 16.92
N GLY A 10 -8.17 -9.94 18.24
CA GLY A 10 -6.92 -9.49 18.88
C GLY A 10 -6.91 -8.02 19.32
N MET A 11 -7.86 -7.19 18.87
CA MET A 11 -7.85 -5.75 19.17
C MET A 11 -8.02 -5.45 20.67
N LYS A 12 -8.90 -6.19 21.36
CA LYS A 12 -9.09 -6.02 22.83
C LYS A 12 -7.83 -6.35 23.62
N GLN A 13 -7.09 -7.38 23.21
CA GLN A 13 -5.84 -7.78 23.85
C GLN A 13 -4.76 -6.72 23.58
N LEU A 14 -4.72 -6.22 22.36
CA LEU A 14 -3.82 -5.15 21.95
C LEU A 14 -4.02 -3.87 22.78
N GLU A 15 -5.27 -3.44 22.96
CA GLU A 15 -5.64 -2.30 23.79
C GLU A 15 -5.19 -2.47 25.25
N LYS A 16 -5.37 -3.67 25.83
CA LYS A 16 -4.87 -3.97 27.18
C LYS A 16 -3.34 -3.86 27.25
N GLY A 17 -2.65 -4.34 26.21
CA GLY A 17 -1.19 -4.23 26.11
C GLY A 17 -0.71 -2.78 26.07
N PHE A 18 -1.36 -1.93 25.28
CA PHE A 18 -1.05 -0.50 25.26
C PHE A 18 -1.28 0.20 26.60
N LYS A 19 -2.38 -0.14 27.31
CA LYS A 19 -2.63 0.39 28.65
C LYS A 19 -1.51 0.03 29.64
N LYS A 20 -0.95 -1.18 29.55
CA LYS A 20 0.19 -1.60 30.37
C LYS A 20 1.48 -0.85 30.02
N LEU A 21 1.70 -0.54 28.75
CA LEU A 21 2.91 0.13 28.26
C LEU A 21 2.89 1.66 28.39
N GLY A 22 1.71 2.26 28.57
CA GLY A 22 1.51 3.71 28.63
C GLY A 22 1.52 4.42 27.27
N ASP A 23 2.35 3.97 26.33
CA ASP A 23 2.46 4.59 25.01
C ASP A 23 2.68 3.57 23.88
N VAL A 24 2.32 3.94 22.64
CA VAL A 24 2.48 3.07 21.46
C VAL A 24 3.87 3.27 20.85
N PRO A 25 4.79 2.29 20.87
CA PRO A 25 6.12 2.49 20.32
C PRO A 25 6.06 2.66 18.78
N GLN A 26 6.50 3.82 18.28
CA GLN A 26 6.44 4.17 16.86
C GLN A 26 7.15 3.15 15.95
N LYS A 27 8.24 2.55 16.44
CA LYS A 27 8.97 1.48 15.73
C LYS A 27 8.06 0.27 15.43
N HIS A 28 7.17 -0.08 16.36
CA HIS A 28 6.27 -1.22 16.23
C HIS A 28 5.16 -0.93 15.24
N VAL A 29 4.55 0.25 15.33
CA VAL A 29 3.56 0.74 14.34
C VAL A 29 4.16 0.69 12.94
N THR A 30 5.37 1.21 12.78
CA THR A 30 6.04 1.24 11.48
C THR A 30 6.23 -0.15 10.91
N SER A 31 6.75 -1.08 11.72
CA SER A 31 6.98 -2.46 11.28
C SER A 31 5.69 -3.24 10.99
N SER A 32 4.65 -3.08 11.82
CA SER A 32 3.39 -3.80 11.68
C SER A 32 2.59 -3.29 10.48
N SER A 33 2.50 -1.96 10.30
CA SER A 33 1.87 -1.37 9.11
C SER A 33 2.58 -1.79 7.83
N ARG A 34 3.92 -1.86 7.83
CA ARG A 34 4.68 -2.36 6.67
C ARG A 34 4.35 -3.82 6.38
N LYS A 35 4.29 -4.67 7.41
CA LYS A 35 3.98 -6.10 7.26
C LYS A 35 2.58 -6.34 6.70
N GLY A 36 1.57 -5.62 7.21
CA GLY A 36 0.22 -5.69 6.66
C GLY A 36 0.18 -5.25 5.19
N MET A 37 0.76 -4.10 4.88
CA MET A 37 0.73 -3.55 3.52
C MET A 37 1.59 -4.32 2.50
N ASN A 38 2.52 -5.16 2.96
CA ASN A 38 3.24 -6.09 2.08
C ASN A 38 2.30 -7.12 1.43
N ILE A 39 1.13 -7.40 2.02
CA ILE A 39 0.12 -8.27 1.41
C ILE A 39 -0.40 -7.63 0.13
N ALA A 40 -0.92 -6.39 0.23
CA ALA A 40 -1.39 -5.63 -0.93
C ALA A 40 -0.28 -5.43 -1.97
N LEU A 41 0.96 -5.17 -1.54
CA LEU A 41 2.10 -5.04 -2.47
C LEU A 41 2.32 -6.31 -3.29
N LYS A 42 2.32 -7.47 -2.64
CA LYS A 42 2.56 -8.76 -3.32
C LYS A 42 1.42 -9.08 -4.27
N ASP A 43 0.19 -8.89 -3.82
CA ASP A 43 -0.99 -9.14 -4.61
C ASP A 43 -1.08 -8.20 -5.83
N SER A 44 -0.81 -6.90 -5.65
CA SER A 44 -0.69 -5.97 -6.78
C SER A 44 0.37 -6.37 -7.79
N LYS A 45 1.52 -6.90 -7.35
CA LYS A 45 2.56 -7.38 -8.27
C LYS A 45 2.14 -8.66 -9.01
N ALA A 46 1.42 -9.55 -8.34
CA ALA A 46 0.92 -10.78 -8.95
C ALA A 46 -0.09 -10.47 -10.06
N ASN A 47 -1.04 -9.56 -9.76
CA ASN A 47 -2.17 -9.23 -10.64
C ASN A 47 -1.89 -8.12 -11.66
N ALA A 48 -0.75 -7.42 -11.56
CA ALA A 48 -0.37 -6.43 -12.55
C ALA A 48 -0.16 -7.06 -13.94
N PRO A 49 -0.62 -6.41 -15.02
CA PRO A 49 -0.45 -6.92 -16.37
C PRO A 49 1.03 -7.12 -16.71
N TYR A 50 1.30 -8.17 -17.48
CA TYR A 50 2.65 -8.56 -17.85
C TYR A 50 2.86 -8.36 -19.35
N GLU A 51 3.86 -7.54 -19.68
CA GLU A 51 4.36 -7.37 -21.03
C GLU A 51 5.88 -7.55 -21.03
N THR A 52 6.61 -6.63 -20.39
CA THR A 52 8.08 -6.69 -20.21
C THR A 52 8.50 -6.96 -18.76
N GLY A 53 7.55 -6.95 -17.81
CA GLY A 53 7.81 -7.04 -16.37
C GLY A 53 8.16 -5.71 -15.68
N ASN A 54 8.36 -4.63 -16.44
CA ASN A 54 8.70 -3.32 -15.88
C ASN A 54 7.62 -2.77 -14.91
N LEU A 55 6.33 -3.00 -15.21
CA LEU A 55 5.25 -2.61 -14.32
C LEU A 55 5.35 -3.31 -12.96
N LYS A 56 5.50 -4.64 -12.97
CA LYS A 56 5.66 -5.45 -11.74
C LYS A 56 6.88 -5.00 -10.93
N LYS A 57 7.99 -4.70 -11.61
CA LYS A 57 9.23 -4.20 -10.98
C LYS A 57 9.00 -2.84 -10.33
N GLY A 58 8.32 -1.91 -11.00
CA GLY A 58 8.12 -0.56 -10.51
C GLY A 58 6.99 -0.38 -9.50
N ILE A 59 6.19 -1.40 -9.18
CA ILE A 59 5.27 -1.32 -8.05
C ILE A 59 6.07 -1.40 -6.75
N LYS A 60 5.97 -0.38 -5.89
CA LYS A 60 6.71 -0.31 -4.61
C LYS A 60 5.85 0.19 -3.47
N LEU A 61 6.30 -0.11 -2.25
CA LEU A 61 5.66 0.36 -1.04
C LEU A 61 6.37 1.63 -0.54
N ALA A 62 5.65 2.73 -0.46
CA ALA A 62 6.14 4.01 0.03
C ALA A 62 5.50 4.36 1.38
N GLY A 63 6.32 4.52 2.41
CA GLY A 63 5.85 4.98 3.71
C GLY A 63 5.74 6.50 3.76
N GLU A 64 4.59 7.02 4.18
CA GLU A 64 4.43 8.46 4.39
C GLU A 64 5.22 8.94 5.61
N ARG A 65 5.68 10.19 5.58
CA ARG A 65 6.28 10.84 6.74
C ARG A 65 5.16 11.11 7.75
N SER A 66 5.23 10.47 8.92
CA SER A 66 4.21 10.69 9.94
C SER A 66 4.41 12.03 10.63
N LYS A 67 3.33 12.79 10.78
CA LYS A 67 3.28 13.99 11.64
C LYS A 67 2.85 13.66 13.08
N HIS A 68 2.26 12.49 13.31
CA HIS A 68 1.69 12.09 14.59
C HIS A 68 2.37 10.81 15.11
N LYS A 69 2.71 10.80 16.41
CA LYS A 69 3.17 9.57 17.08
C LYS A 69 2.06 8.53 17.07
N GLY A 70 2.41 7.26 16.95
CA GLY A 70 1.47 6.15 16.88
C GLY A 70 0.85 5.92 15.50
N LYS A 71 1.14 6.76 14.50
CA LYS A 71 0.60 6.63 13.14
C LYS A 71 1.69 6.28 12.12
N LYS A 72 1.40 5.34 11.23
CA LYS A 72 2.18 5.10 10.01
C LYS A 72 1.27 4.65 8.88
N VAL A 73 1.36 5.35 7.75
CA VAL A 73 0.66 5.03 6.51
C VAL A 73 1.68 4.56 5.48
N TYR A 74 1.33 3.50 4.77
CA TYR A 74 2.05 3.06 3.57
C TYR A 74 1.11 3.09 2.38
N ARG A 75 1.66 3.43 1.22
CA ARG A 75 0.97 3.43 -0.07
C ARG A 75 1.67 2.48 -1.02
N VAL A 76 0.90 1.79 -1.85
CA VAL A 76 1.42 1.15 -3.04
C VAL A 76 1.52 2.23 -4.12
N VAL A 77 2.72 2.48 -4.63
CA VAL A 77 3.02 3.52 -5.61
C VAL A 77 3.87 2.96 -6.73
N PHE A 78 3.98 3.70 -7.82
CA PHE A 78 4.90 3.39 -8.90
C PHE A 78 6.26 4.06 -8.67
N ASP A 79 7.32 3.38 -9.08
CA ASP A 79 8.68 3.85 -8.91
C ASP A 79 8.98 5.03 -9.82
N ARG A 80 9.35 6.15 -9.19
CA ARG A 80 9.74 7.38 -9.89
C ARG A 80 11.06 7.20 -10.66
N GLU A 81 11.92 6.29 -10.20
CA GLU A 81 13.18 5.97 -10.89
C GLU A 81 12.94 5.25 -12.22
N MET A 82 11.73 4.71 -12.42
CA MET A 82 11.31 4.08 -13.67
C MET A 82 10.47 5.02 -14.56
N ASN A 83 10.47 6.33 -14.28
CA ASN A 83 9.71 7.29 -15.08
C ASN A 83 10.19 7.36 -16.53
N ASN A 84 11.46 7.07 -16.82
CA ASN A 84 11.96 6.90 -18.18
C ASN A 84 11.23 5.78 -18.96
N VAL A 85 10.65 4.80 -18.27
CA VAL A 85 9.82 3.73 -18.85
C VAL A 85 8.33 4.06 -18.75
N PHE A 86 7.90 4.65 -17.64
CA PHE A 86 6.48 4.86 -17.35
C PHE A 86 5.86 6.10 -17.98
N GLN A 87 6.67 7.13 -18.26
CA GLN A 87 6.19 8.37 -18.82
C GLN A 87 6.35 8.37 -20.34
N LYS A 88 5.27 8.76 -21.02
CA LYS A 88 5.28 8.99 -22.46
C LYS A 88 5.19 10.48 -22.71
N PHE A 89 6.22 11.01 -23.38
CA PHE A 89 6.26 12.40 -23.81
C PHE A 89 5.81 12.52 -25.27
N ARG A 90 5.23 13.67 -25.63
CA ARG A 90 4.86 13.95 -27.02
C ARG A 90 6.10 14.09 -27.87
N GLN A 91 6.05 13.56 -29.09
CA GLN A 91 7.05 13.78 -30.11
C GLN A 91 6.49 14.73 -31.17
N LYS A 92 7.32 15.67 -31.64
CA LYS A 92 7.04 16.56 -32.77
C LYS A 92 8.25 16.53 -33.69
N ASP A 93 8.03 16.20 -34.96
CA ASP A 93 9.10 16.11 -35.98
C ASP A 93 10.28 15.20 -35.57
N GLY A 94 9.98 14.09 -34.88
CA GLY A 94 10.98 13.16 -34.35
C GLY A 94 11.68 13.60 -33.06
N VAL A 95 11.41 14.82 -32.57
CA VAL A 95 12.00 15.38 -31.35
C VAL A 95 11.02 15.24 -30.19
N GLN A 96 11.49 14.70 -29.06
CA GLN A 96 10.72 14.67 -27.83
C GLN A 96 10.49 16.09 -27.29
N THR A 97 9.24 16.44 -27.08
CA THR A 97 8.84 17.67 -26.36
C THR A 97 8.79 17.41 -24.86
N GLY A 98 8.82 18.46 -24.03
CA GLY A 98 8.64 18.34 -22.58
C GLY A 98 7.21 18.00 -22.13
N GLU A 99 6.25 17.86 -23.06
CA GLU A 99 4.85 17.63 -22.74
C GLU A 99 4.59 16.14 -22.42
N LEU A 100 4.22 15.86 -21.16
CA LEU A 100 3.80 14.53 -20.72
C LEU A 100 2.38 14.23 -21.24
N ILE A 101 2.25 13.21 -22.08
CA ILE A 101 0.97 12.81 -22.68
C ILE A 101 0.42 11.49 -22.15
N GLY A 102 1.20 10.76 -21.35
CA GLY A 102 0.75 9.50 -20.80
C GLY A 102 1.59 9.03 -19.64
N TYR A 103 0.94 8.36 -18.70
CA TYR A 103 1.59 7.67 -17.60
C TYR A 103 1.11 6.23 -17.55
N TYR A 104 1.94 5.33 -18.08
CA TYR A 104 1.58 3.94 -18.35
C TYR A 104 0.97 3.23 -17.15
N PRO A 105 1.54 3.28 -15.92
CA PRO A 105 0.97 2.56 -14.79
C PRO A 105 -0.44 3.00 -14.41
N VAL A 106 -0.76 4.30 -14.54
CA VAL A 106 -2.09 4.84 -14.28
C VAL A 106 -3.07 4.41 -15.37
N SER A 107 -2.65 4.40 -16.63
CA SER A 107 -3.47 3.86 -17.72
C SER A 107 -3.78 2.38 -17.52
N GLN A 108 -2.83 1.58 -17.02
CA GLN A 108 -3.06 0.17 -16.71
C GLN A 108 -3.98 -0.01 -15.49
N GLU A 109 -3.86 0.82 -14.46
CA GLU A 109 -4.69 0.72 -13.25
C GLU A 109 -6.15 1.17 -13.50
N TYR A 110 -6.33 2.35 -14.11
CA TYR A 110 -7.62 3.04 -14.20
C TYR A 110 -8.21 3.11 -15.60
N GLY A 111 -7.48 2.69 -16.63
CA GLY A 111 -7.93 2.78 -18.01
C GLY A 111 -7.61 4.12 -18.67
N PHE A 112 -7.97 4.26 -19.94
CA PHE A 112 -7.71 5.45 -20.76
C PHE A 112 -8.66 5.51 -21.96
N PHE A 113 -8.74 6.68 -22.60
CA PHE A 113 -9.47 6.85 -23.86
C PHE A 113 -8.54 6.62 -25.06
N ALA A 114 -8.97 5.78 -26.00
CA ALA A 114 -8.30 5.58 -27.28
C ALA A 114 -8.50 6.80 -28.20
N LYS A 115 -7.71 6.89 -29.27
CA LYS A 115 -7.78 8.01 -30.25
C LYS A 115 -9.17 8.23 -30.86
N ASN A 116 -9.95 7.16 -30.98
CA ASN A 116 -11.32 7.20 -31.49
C ASN A 116 -12.38 7.53 -30.41
N GLY A 117 -11.96 7.98 -29.22
CA GLY A 117 -12.85 8.31 -28.11
C GLY A 117 -13.39 7.12 -27.32
N ARG A 118 -13.06 5.87 -27.69
CA ARG A 118 -13.49 4.68 -26.94
C ARG A 118 -12.72 4.57 -25.62
N TYR A 119 -13.43 4.41 -24.51
CA TYR A 119 -12.81 4.10 -23.22
C TYR A 119 -12.34 2.64 -23.17
N ILE A 120 -11.10 2.45 -22.75
CA ILE A 120 -10.48 1.14 -22.46
C ILE A 120 -10.35 1.04 -20.93
N PRO A 121 -11.00 0.07 -20.28
CA PRO A 121 -10.94 -0.08 -18.83
C PRO A 121 -9.56 -0.55 -18.37
N GLY A 122 -9.17 -0.12 -17.17
CA GLY A 122 -7.96 -0.59 -16.49
C GLY A 122 -8.19 -1.90 -15.74
N TYR A 123 -7.08 -2.52 -15.33
CA TYR A 123 -7.03 -3.80 -14.62
C TYR A 123 -7.29 -3.69 -13.12
N ARG A 124 -7.19 -2.49 -12.53
CA ARG A 124 -7.44 -2.23 -11.09
C ARG A 124 -6.63 -3.09 -10.11
N PHE A 125 -5.43 -3.53 -10.50
CA PHE A 125 -4.58 -4.44 -9.72
C PHE A 125 -4.06 -3.85 -8.39
N ILE A 126 -4.07 -2.52 -8.21
CA ILE A 126 -3.79 -1.89 -6.90
C ILE A 126 -5.07 -1.69 -6.10
N SER A 127 -6.12 -1.19 -6.75
CA SER A 127 -7.39 -0.90 -6.10
C SER A 127 -8.04 -2.16 -5.53
N ASP A 128 -8.02 -3.24 -6.30
CA ASP A 128 -8.64 -4.51 -5.93
C ASP A 128 -7.76 -5.24 -4.91
N SER A 129 -6.43 -5.15 -5.00
CA SER A 129 -5.54 -5.74 -3.97
C SER A 129 -5.78 -5.15 -2.58
N LEU A 130 -6.08 -3.86 -2.49
CA LEU A 130 -6.42 -3.19 -1.25
C LEU A 130 -7.79 -3.65 -0.72
N LYS A 131 -8.80 -3.69 -1.60
CA LYS A 131 -10.18 -4.06 -1.23
C LYS A 131 -10.29 -5.52 -0.79
N ASP A 132 -9.66 -6.42 -1.54
CA ASP A 132 -9.79 -7.85 -1.33
C ASP A 132 -9.01 -8.31 -0.10
N ASN A 133 -7.95 -7.58 0.27
CA ASN A 133 -7.09 -7.92 1.40
C ASN A 133 -7.36 -7.11 2.68
N VAL A 134 -8.39 -6.26 2.76
CA VAL A 134 -8.66 -5.39 3.94
C VAL A 134 -8.58 -6.17 5.25
N ARG A 135 -9.32 -7.28 5.37
CA ARG A 135 -9.36 -8.09 6.60
C ARG A 135 -8.01 -8.74 6.92
N SER A 136 -7.30 -9.21 5.90
CA SER A 136 -5.99 -9.85 6.04
C SER A 136 -4.93 -8.85 6.50
N ILE A 137 -4.96 -7.64 5.95
CA ILE A 137 -4.10 -6.52 6.34
C ILE A 137 -4.35 -6.14 7.80
N GLU A 138 -5.62 -5.91 8.18
CA GLU A 138 -6.01 -5.56 9.55
C GLU A 138 -5.56 -6.61 10.57
N ARG A 139 -5.89 -7.89 10.32
CA ARG A 139 -5.50 -9.00 11.20
C ARG A 139 -3.98 -9.09 11.34
N THR A 140 -3.24 -8.91 10.25
CA THR A 140 -1.79 -8.96 10.26
C THR A 140 -1.18 -7.82 11.08
N ILE A 141 -1.71 -6.61 10.93
CA ILE A 141 -1.25 -5.45 11.72
C ILE A 141 -1.52 -5.68 13.20
N VAL A 142 -2.73 -6.11 13.58
CA VAL A 142 -3.09 -6.34 14.98
C VAL A 142 -2.27 -7.48 15.59
N ALA A 143 -2.12 -8.60 14.89
CA ALA A 143 -1.34 -9.73 15.36
C ALA A 143 0.14 -9.36 15.55
N GLU A 144 0.74 -8.64 14.60
CA GLU A 144 2.14 -8.22 14.69
C GLU A 144 2.35 -7.18 15.79
N MET A 145 1.44 -6.20 15.93
CA MET A 145 1.48 -5.23 17.02
C MET A 145 1.38 -5.90 18.38
N ARG A 146 0.45 -6.86 18.55
CA ARG A 146 0.27 -7.60 19.79
C ARG A 146 1.54 -8.35 20.16
N LYS A 147 2.11 -9.11 19.22
CA LYS A 147 3.37 -9.83 19.41
C LYS A 147 4.48 -8.92 19.92
N LYS A 148 4.62 -7.74 19.31
CA LYS A 148 5.67 -6.77 19.68
C LYS A 148 5.44 -6.14 21.04
N ILE A 149 4.19 -5.87 21.41
CA ILE A 149 3.85 -5.35 22.73
C ILE A 149 4.13 -6.40 23.80
N ASP A 150 3.70 -7.64 23.59
CA ASP A 150 3.95 -8.74 24.54
C ASP A 150 5.45 -8.91 24.77
N GLN A 151 6.28 -8.73 23.73
CA GLN A 151 7.74 -8.71 23.85
C GLN A 151 8.27 -7.53 24.67
N GLU A 152 7.74 -6.32 24.50
CA GLU A 152 8.18 -5.17 25.31
C GLU A 152 7.75 -5.32 26.78
N ILE A 153 6.52 -5.79 27.04
CA ILE A 153 6.02 -6.09 28.39
C ILE A 153 6.90 -7.13 29.09
N ALA A 154 7.27 -8.20 28.38
CA ALA A 154 8.15 -9.24 28.92
C ALA A 154 9.54 -8.70 29.28
N LYS A 155 10.09 -7.75 28.50
CA LYS A 155 11.40 -7.14 28.77
C LYS A 155 11.41 -6.29 30.04
N VAL A 156 10.29 -5.64 30.36
CA VAL A 156 10.19 -4.76 31.54
C VAL A 156 9.65 -5.50 32.78
N GLY A 157 9.50 -6.82 32.72
CA GLY A 157 9.09 -7.65 33.87
C GLY A 157 7.63 -7.48 34.31
N LEU A 158 6.80 -6.78 33.52
CA LEU A 158 5.39 -6.52 33.81
C LEU A 158 4.54 -7.76 33.45
N LYS A 159 4.57 -8.83 34.25
CA LYS A 159 3.68 -9.99 34.03
C LYS A 159 2.22 -9.64 34.36
#